data_AF-A0A497LGU8-F1
#
_entry.id   AF-A0A497LGU8-F1
#
_cell.length_a   1.000
_cell.length_b   1.000
_cell.length_c   1.000
_cell.angle_alpha   90.00
_cell.angle_beta   90.00
_cell.angle_gamma   90.00
#
_symmetry.space_group_name_H-M   'P 1'
#
loop_
_entity.id
_entity.type
_entity.pdbx_description
1 polymer ?
#
loop_
_entity_poly.entity_id
_entity_poly.type
_entity_poly.pdbx_seq_one_letter_code
_entity_poly.pdbx_strand_id
1 'polypeptide(L)'
;AERRGFKVKHVYLNCKLEGARRFVLYRSMLNKVASGIATRSLSPEEMLNRLIQYLEENDEYVLITIDEIGYFLTSSKEHLVYDLTRLNELTLGRPSRVLGVIFIDRSLAFHEMLEKSEKSTLGRIIIDFPRYTSEQIKDILRFRVEEAFKLGRVDEEVLTYVSDVTAMPPINGDLRVGLDLLLYAGILAEREGCDMVLLDHVRRVHGDTNPRITSEDILYMDPDERLILWGLVRALRLKKTAYVSLNDIRLEYSVICEEHGAKPVEEIEGYVQDLINRGIVEMKSLTEFGIAGVSTEDLERFLDMIVEKLRRGVDEFKEEMGCMG
;
A
#
# COMPACT_ATOMS: atom_id res chain seq x y z
N ALA A 1 14.60 5.10 -31.23
CA ALA A 1 15.05 6.46 -31.59
C ALA A 1 16.54 6.46 -31.91
N GLU A 2 17.41 6.22 -30.92
CA GLU A 2 18.88 6.29 -31.04
C GLU A 2 19.47 5.43 -32.18
N ARG A 3 19.05 4.16 -32.30
CA ARG A 3 19.53 3.26 -33.37
C ARG A 3 19.18 3.71 -34.80
N ARG A 4 18.20 4.61 -34.97
CA ARG A 4 17.73 5.11 -36.27
C ARG A 4 18.01 6.61 -36.49
N GLY A 5 18.67 7.28 -35.54
CA GLY A 5 19.02 8.71 -35.65
C GLY A 5 17.87 9.71 -35.45
N PHE A 6 16.69 9.26 -34.99
CA PHE A 6 15.56 10.17 -34.73
C PHE A 6 15.67 10.83 -33.37
N LYS A 7 15.44 12.15 -33.31
CA LYS A 7 15.27 12.89 -32.06
C LYS A 7 13.84 12.71 -31.55
N VAL A 8 13.68 12.04 -30.41
CA VAL A 8 12.36 11.82 -29.79
C VAL A 8 12.39 12.44 -28.39
N LYS A 9 11.43 13.32 -28.12
CA LYS A 9 11.16 13.87 -26.78
C LYS A 9 10.01 13.10 -26.14
N HIS A 10 10.14 12.77 -24.87
CA HIS A 10 9.04 12.26 -24.05
C HIS A 10 8.54 13.39 -23.15
N VAL A 11 7.23 13.60 -23.13
CA VAL A 11 6.58 14.59 -22.27
C VAL A 11 5.63 13.87 -21.34
N TYR A 12 5.89 13.98 -20.06
CA TYR A 12 4.99 13.51 -19.01
C TYR A 12 4.27 14.70 -18.37
N LEU A 13 2.94 14.62 -18.27
CA LEU A 13 2.07 15.62 -17.64
C LEU A 13 1.18 14.92 -16.62
N ASN A 14 1.21 15.37 -15.37
CA ASN A 14 0.34 14.86 -14.32
C ASN A 14 -0.80 15.85 -14.06
N CYS A 15 -2.04 15.45 -14.34
CA CYS A 15 -3.20 16.33 -14.25
C CYS A 15 -3.50 16.82 -12.83
N LYS A 16 -3.13 16.05 -11.79
CA LYS A 16 -3.29 16.47 -10.38
C LYS A 16 -2.26 17.53 -9.98
N LEU A 17 -1.02 17.42 -10.46
CA LEU A 17 0.05 18.33 -10.06
C LEU A 17 0.04 19.64 -10.86
N GLU A 18 -0.18 19.55 -12.17
CA GLU A 18 -0.11 20.72 -13.04
C GLU A 18 -1.43 21.50 -13.09
N GLY A 19 -2.55 20.82 -12.86
CA GLY A 19 -3.87 21.41 -12.79
C GLY A 19 -4.80 20.94 -13.91
N ALA A 20 -6.09 21.16 -13.69
CA ALA A 20 -7.16 20.62 -14.51
C ALA A 20 -7.69 21.62 -15.56
N ARG A 21 -6.82 22.38 -16.23
CA ARG A 21 -7.23 23.26 -17.35
C ARG A 21 -6.31 23.08 -18.56
N ARG A 22 -6.88 23.04 -19.77
CA ARG A 22 -6.17 22.93 -21.05
C ARG A 22 -5.04 23.93 -21.15
N PHE A 23 -5.31 25.20 -20.81
CA PHE A 23 -4.28 26.24 -20.85
C PHE A 23 -3.04 25.89 -20.02
N VAL A 24 -3.23 25.36 -18.80
CA VAL A 24 -2.09 25.08 -17.90
C VAL A 24 -1.32 23.86 -18.39
N LEU A 25 -2.02 22.78 -18.76
CA LEU A 25 -1.41 21.57 -19.30
C LEU A 25 -0.67 21.83 -20.62
N TYR A 26 -1.29 22.55 -21.56
CA TYR A 26 -0.67 22.81 -22.87
C TYR A 26 0.51 23.76 -22.75
N ARG A 27 0.43 24.72 -21.84
CA ARG A 27 1.57 25.58 -21.54
C ARG A 27 2.73 24.79 -20.93
N SER A 28 2.43 23.89 -20.00
CA SER A 28 3.44 22.99 -19.41
C SER A 28 4.07 22.08 -20.46
N MET A 29 3.23 21.45 -21.30
CA MET A 29 3.67 20.63 -22.43
C MET A 29 4.59 21.40 -23.37
N LEU A 30 4.17 22.58 -23.82
CA LEU A 30 4.96 23.42 -24.72
C LEU A 30 6.28 23.84 -24.07
N ASN A 31 6.28 24.20 -22.78
CA ASN A 31 7.50 24.53 -22.05
C ASN A 31 8.48 23.35 -21.94
N LYS A 32 7.97 22.13 -21.76
CA LYS A 32 8.78 20.91 -21.67
C LYS A 32 9.40 20.51 -23.00
N VAL A 33 8.73 20.80 -24.12
CA VAL A 33 9.23 20.48 -25.47
C VAL A 33 10.11 21.59 -26.03
N ALA A 34 9.68 22.84 -25.86
CA ALA A 34 10.27 24.03 -26.48
C ALA A 34 10.42 25.16 -25.46
N SER A 35 11.36 25.00 -24.54
CA SER A 35 11.68 26.00 -23.52
C SER A 35 12.04 27.34 -24.17
N GLY A 36 11.22 28.36 -23.96
CA GLY A 36 11.41 29.71 -24.52
C GLY A 36 10.31 30.18 -25.48
N ILE A 37 9.43 29.30 -25.96
CA ILE A 37 8.34 29.67 -26.88
C ILE A 37 7.05 30.08 -26.13
N ALA A 38 6.85 29.63 -24.88
CA ALA A 38 5.61 29.86 -24.17
C ALA A 38 5.43 31.33 -23.71
N THR A 39 4.85 32.15 -24.57
CA THR A 39 4.37 33.49 -24.21
C THR A 39 3.07 33.38 -23.38
N ARG A 40 2.78 34.39 -22.55
CA ARG A 40 1.56 34.42 -21.71
C ARG A 40 0.27 34.67 -22.52
N SER A 41 0.36 34.89 -23.82
CA SER A 41 -0.74 35.37 -24.66
C SER A 41 -1.37 34.32 -25.57
N LEU A 42 -0.84 33.09 -25.62
CA LEU A 42 -1.36 32.07 -26.53
C LEU A 42 -2.65 31.45 -26.02
N SER A 43 -3.60 31.18 -26.90
CA SER A 43 -4.72 30.28 -26.60
C SER A 43 -4.23 28.83 -26.47
N PRO A 44 -5.00 27.93 -25.82
CA PRO A 44 -4.67 26.50 -25.79
C PRO A 44 -4.44 25.90 -27.18
N GLU A 45 -5.27 26.23 -28.17
CA GLU A 45 -5.15 25.75 -29.54
C GLU A 45 -3.89 26.28 -30.23
N GLU A 46 -3.56 27.56 -30.01
CA GLU A 46 -2.32 28.14 -30.51
C GLU A 46 -1.09 27.47 -29.90
N MET A 47 -1.12 27.08 -28.62
CA MET A 47 -0.03 26.33 -28.00
C MET A 47 0.19 24.97 -28.66
N LEU A 48 -0.88 24.25 -29.01
CA LEU A 48 -0.77 22.97 -29.73
C LEU A 48 -0.21 23.18 -31.13
N ASN A 49 -0.69 24.19 -31.87
CA ASN A 49 -0.16 24.51 -33.20
C ASN A 49 1.33 24.89 -33.14
N ARG A 50 1.73 25.68 -32.13
CA ARG A 50 3.15 26.02 -31.90
C ARG A 50 3.99 24.81 -31.54
N LEU A 51 3.46 23.87 -30.77
CA LEU A 51 4.14 22.61 -30.48
C LEU A 51 4.42 21.84 -31.76
N ILE A 52 3.41 21.66 -32.62
CA ILE A 52 3.56 20.96 -33.89
C ILE A 52 4.58 21.66 -34.80
N GLN A 53 4.46 22.99 -34.96
CA GLN A 53 5.39 23.79 -35.76
C GLN A 53 6.84 23.62 -35.28
N TYR A 54 7.06 23.69 -33.96
CA TYR A 54 8.39 23.50 -33.38
C TYR A 54 8.97 22.11 -33.69
N LEU A 55 8.16 21.05 -33.56
CA LEU A 55 8.59 19.68 -33.87
C LEU A 55 8.97 19.52 -35.35
N GLU A 56 8.22 20.16 -36.25
CA GLU A 56 8.53 20.15 -37.69
C GLU A 56 9.82 20.91 -38.02
N GLU A 57 9.99 22.12 -37.47
CA GLU A 57 11.18 22.97 -37.71
C GLU A 57 12.48 22.34 -37.21
N ASN A 58 12.41 21.54 -36.14
CA ASN A 58 13.58 20.94 -35.50
C ASN A 58 13.82 19.47 -35.90
N ASP A 59 12.96 18.91 -36.77
CA ASP A 59 12.97 17.49 -37.15
C ASP A 59 12.90 16.55 -35.93
N GLU A 60 12.04 16.89 -34.98
CA GLU A 60 11.86 16.17 -33.71
C GLU A 60 10.51 15.47 -33.66
N TYR A 61 10.44 14.40 -32.89
CA TYR A 61 9.21 13.67 -32.60
C TYR A 61 8.87 13.77 -31.12
N VAL A 62 7.58 13.65 -30.78
CA VAL A 62 7.13 13.65 -29.39
C VAL A 62 6.27 12.43 -29.06
N LEU A 63 6.48 11.86 -27.87
CA LEU A 63 5.57 10.94 -27.21
C LEU A 63 5.01 11.64 -25.97
N ILE A 64 3.68 11.68 -25.84
CA ILE A 64 3.00 12.39 -24.76
C ILE A 64 2.40 11.37 -23.80
N THR A 65 2.59 11.57 -22.50
CA THR A 65 1.95 10.79 -21.43
C THR A 65 1.18 11.73 -20.52
N ILE A 66 -0.12 11.47 -20.40
CA ILE A 66 -1.06 12.17 -19.52
C ILE A 66 -1.42 11.24 -18.38
N ASP A 67 -1.01 11.59 -17.17
CA ASP A 67 -1.24 10.81 -15.97
C ASP A 67 -2.34 11.42 -15.10
N GLU A 68 -3.07 10.56 -14.40
CA GLU A 68 -4.25 10.89 -13.59
C GLU A 68 -5.35 11.63 -14.40
N ILE A 69 -5.63 11.16 -15.62
CA ILE A 69 -6.58 11.81 -16.54
C ILE A 69 -7.98 11.98 -15.95
N GLY A 70 -8.46 11.04 -15.13
CA GLY A 70 -9.76 11.11 -14.48
C GLY A 70 -9.90 12.29 -13.53
N TYR A 71 -8.79 12.76 -12.94
CA TYR A 71 -8.81 14.00 -12.15
C TYR A 71 -9.13 15.21 -13.03
N PHE A 72 -8.55 15.27 -14.24
CA PHE A 72 -8.85 16.32 -15.20
C PHE A 72 -10.33 16.31 -15.60
N LEU A 73 -10.84 15.14 -16.01
CA LEU A 73 -12.21 14.97 -16.50
C LEU A 73 -13.26 15.21 -15.41
N THR A 74 -12.92 14.95 -14.15
CA THR A 74 -13.81 15.26 -13.02
C THR A 74 -13.83 16.75 -12.68
N SER A 75 -12.70 17.43 -12.88
CA SER A 75 -12.52 18.83 -12.47
C SER A 75 -12.81 19.84 -13.59
N SER A 76 -12.91 19.39 -14.84
CA SER A 76 -13.08 20.23 -16.04
C SER A 76 -14.00 19.57 -17.05
N LYS A 77 -14.74 20.39 -17.81
CA LYS A 77 -15.57 19.97 -18.96
C LYS A 77 -14.86 20.15 -20.30
N GLU A 78 -13.56 20.42 -20.27
CA GLU A 78 -12.76 20.65 -21.47
C GLU A 78 -12.38 19.32 -22.15
N HIS A 79 -12.33 19.31 -23.49
CA HIS A 79 -12.10 18.11 -24.30
C HIS A 79 -10.62 17.82 -24.53
N LEU A 80 -9.90 17.52 -23.45
CA LEU A 80 -8.46 17.22 -23.49
C LEU A 80 -8.13 15.98 -24.33
N VAL A 81 -8.95 14.92 -24.21
CA VAL A 81 -8.73 13.67 -24.95
C VAL A 81 -8.94 13.91 -26.45
N TYR A 82 -9.99 14.65 -26.81
CA TYR A 82 -10.24 15.02 -28.21
C TYR A 82 -9.04 15.69 -28.86
N ASP A 83 -8.52 16.75 -28.23
CA ASP A 83 -7.41 17.53 -28.79
C ASP A 83 -6.14 16.69 -28.99
N LEU A 84 -5.75 15.95 -27.94
CA LEU A 84 -4.48 15.24 -27.93
C LEU A 84 -4.48 14.03 -28.87
N THR A 85 -5.60 13.32 -28.96
CA THR A 85 -5.76 12.16 -29.86
C THR A 85 -5.82 12.55 -31.33
N ARG A 86 -6.10 13.82 -31.64
CA ARG A 86 -6.20 14.36 -33.01
C ARG A 86 -5.05 15.28 -33.39
N LEU A 87 -3.98 15.36 -32.62
CA LEU A 87 -2.82 16.19 -32.97
C LEU A 87 -2.22 15.86 -34.33
N ASN A 88 -2.34 14.61 -34.78
CA ASN A 88 -1.93 14.17 -36.11
C ASN A 88 -2.78 14.78 -37.25
N GLU A 89 -4.00 15.23 -36.98
CA GLU A 89 -4.86 15.91 -37.95
C GLU A 89 -4.41 17.35 -38.22
N LEU A 90 -3.64 17.95 -37.30
CA LEU A 90 -3.07 19.29 -37.47
C LEU A 90 -1.96 19.32 -38.54
N THR A 91 -1.36 18.17 -38.85
CA THR A 91 -0.35 18.02 -39.91
C THR A 91 -1.00 17.48 -41.19
N LEU A 92 -1.62 18.35 -41.99
CA LEU A 92 -2.24 17.95 -43.25
C LEU A 92 -1.18 17.58 -44.31
N GLY A 93 -1.28 16.37 -44.85
CA GLY A 93 -0.47 15.91 -45.99
C GLY A 93 1.00 15.58 -45.67
N ARG A 94 1.37 15.49 -44.38
CA ARG A 94 2.73 15.12 -43.92
C ARG A 94 2.64 14.10 -42.78
N PRO A 95 3.68 13.26 -42.58
CA PRO A 95 3.75 12.39 -41.41
C PRO A 95 3.72 13.20 -40.11
N SER A 96 2.81 12.87 -39.20
CA SER A 96 2.74 13.48 -37.88
C SER A 96 4.06 13.27 -37.12
N ARG A 97 4.52 14.34 -36.47
CA ARG A 97 5.65 14.31 -35.53
C ARG A 97 5.24 13.87 -34.12
N VAL A 98 3.94 13.73 -33.86
CA VAL A 98 3.41 13.15 -32.63
C VAL A 98 3.29 11.64 -32.82
N LEU A 99 4.11 10.89 -32.09
CA LEU A 99 4.18 9.42 -32.16
C LEU A 99 2.97 8.75 -31.51
N GLY A 100 2.42 9.38 -30.48
CA GLY A 100 1.27 8.86 -29.75
C GLY A 100 1.04 9.61 -28.44
N VAL A 101 -0.10 9.30 -27.83
CA VAL A 101 -0.50 9.81 -26.52
C VAL A 101 -0.89 8.62 -25.65
N ILE A 102 -0.34 8.56 -24.44
CA ILE A 102 -0.64 7.55 -23.44
C ILE A 102 -1.44 8.23 -22.33
N PHE A 103 -2.58 7.67 -21.97
CA PHE A 103 -3.39 8.13 -20.84
C PHE A 103 -3.31 7.10 -19.71
N ILE A 104 -3.06 7.55 -18.49
CA ILE A 104 -2.93 6.70 -17.30
C ILE A 104 -3.99 7.13 -16.29
N ASP A 105 -4.68 6.15 -15.73
CA ASP A 105 -5.64 6.31 -14.64
C ASP A 105 -5.67 5.03 -13.77
N ARG A 106 -6.26 5.15 -12.58
CA ARG A 106 -6.49 4.05 -11.63
C ARG A 106 -7.66 3.15 -12.04
N SER A 107 -8.56 3.61 -12.90
CA SER A 107 -9.70 2.80 -13.35
C SER A 107 -10.19 3.23 -14.73
N LEU A 108 -10.86 2.34 -15.46
CA LEU A 108 -11.52 2.66 -16.73
C LEU A 108 -12.79 3.51 -16.57
N ALA A 109 -13.19 3.92 -15.36
CA ALA A 109 -14.37 4.73 -15.15
C ALA A 109 -14.32 6.08 -15.88
N PHE A 110 -13.12 6.64 -16.08
CA PHE A 110 -12.94 7.87 -16.84
C PHE A 110 -13.42 7.71 -18.30
N HIS A 111 -13.38 6.49 -18.85
CA HIS A 111 -13.82 6.22 -20.20
C HIS A 111 -15.31 6.55 -20.38
N GLU A 112 -16.14 6.33 -19.36
CA GLU A 112 -17.57 6.68 -19.42
C GLU A 112 -17.85 8.17 -19.38
N MET A 113 -16.87 8.98 -18.99
CA MET A 113 -16.96 10.45 -18.99
C MET A 113 -16.66 11.06 -20.37
N LEU A 114 -16.09 10.28 -21.29
CA LEU A 114 -15.70 10.75 -22.63
C LEU A 114 -16.90 10.82 -23.58
N GLU A 115 -16.90 11.84 -24.44
CA GLU A 115 -17.87 11.93 -25.52
C GLU A 115 -17.66 10.85 -26.60
N LYS A 116 -18.69 10.61 -27.43
CA LYS A 116 -18.62 9.60 -28.51
C LYS A 116 -17.46 9.84 -29.47
N SER A 117 -17.16 11.10 -29.77
CA SER A 117 -16.03 11.51 -30.63
C SER A 117 -14.69 11.15 -30.00
N GLU A 118 -14.51 11.40 -28.70
CA GLU A 118 -13.30 11.11 -27.94
C GLU A 118 -13.07 9.61 -27.76
N LYS A 119 -14.12 8.85 -27.46
CA LYS A 119 -14.05 7.37 -27.41
C LYS A 119 -13.61 6.80 -28.75
N SER A 120 -14.04 7.41 -29.85
CA SER A 120 -13.68 7.01 -31.21
C SER A 120 -12.19 7.27 -31.52
N THR A 121 -11.62 8.38 -31.04
CA THR A 121 -10.23 8.79 -31.34
C THR A 121 -9.20 8.17 -30.41
N LEU A 122 -9.53 7.97 -29.12
CA LEU A 122 -8.65 7.32 -28.15
C LEU A 122 -8.28 5.88 -28.57
N GLY A 123 -9.15 5.25 -29.36
CA GLY A 123 -8.98 3.88 -29.82
C GLY A 123 -9.32 2.86 -28.73
N ARG A 124 -8.91 1.61 -28.95
CA ARG A 124 -9.25 0.46 -28.09
C ARG A 124 -8.03 -0.24 -27.50
N ILE A 125 -6.86 0.40 -27.51
CA ILE A 125 -5.64 -0.16 -26.96
C ILE A 125 -5.61 0.17 -25.47
N ILE A 126 -6.08 -0.78 -24.66
CA ILE A 126 -6.06 -0.70 -23.20
C ILE A 126 -4.99 -1.67 -22.71
N ILE A 127 -4.07 -1.16 -21.89
CA ILE A 127 -3.11 -1.97 -21.15
C ILE A 127 -3.56 -1.96 -19.70
N ASP A 128 -4.05 -3.11 -19.22
CA ASP A 128 -4.50 -3.26 -17.85
C ASP A 128 -3.34 -3.69 -16.94
N PHE A 129 -3.26 -3.08 -15.76
CA PHE A 129 -2.25 -3.39 -14.74
C PHE A 129 -2.97 -4.00 -13.53
N PRO A 130 -3.11 -5.34 -13.47
CA PRO A 130 -3.77 -5.99 -12.37
C PRO A 130 -3.02 -5.74 -11.06
N ARG A 131 -3.75 -5.84 -9.94
CA ARG A 131 -3.13 -5.78 -8.62
C ARG A 131 -2.10 -6.89 -8.46
N TYR A 132 -0.97 -6.57 -7.85
CA TYR A 132 0.05 -7.56 -7.56
C TYR A 132 -0.44 -8.58 -6.54
N THR A 133 -0.07 -9.85 -6.73
CA THR A 133 -0.23 -10.88 -5.70
C THR A 133 0.79 -10.71 -4.58
N SER A 134 0.59 -11.34 -3.42
CA SER A 134 1.59 -11.29 -2.33
C SER A 134 2.96 -11.76 -2.79
N GLU A 135 3.05 -12.84 -3.59
CA GLU A 135 4.33 -13.32 -4.14
C GLU A 135 5.00 -12.29 -5.05
N GLN A 136 4.25 -11.65 -5.95
CA GLN A 136 4.79 -10.61 -6.82
C GLN A 136 5.26 -9.39 -6.03
N ILE A 137 4.51 -8.99 -5.00
CA ILE A 137 4.92 -7.91 -4.10
C ILE A 137 6.22 -8.31 -3.40
N LYS A 138 6.28 -9.53 -2.84
CA LYS A 138 7.46 -10.03 -2.14
C LYS A 138 8.71 -9.98 -3.02
N ASP A 139 8.61 -10.40 -4.28
CA ASP A 139 9.72 -10.36 -5.23
C ASP A 139 10.17 -8.92 -5.53
N ILE A 140 9.23 -7.99 -5.70
CA ILE A 140 9.55 -6.58 -5.92
C ILE A 140 10.21 -5.99 -4.66
N LEU A 141 9.69 -6.27 -3.47
CA LEU A 141 10.26 -5.79 -2.22
C LEU A 141 11.65 -6.37 -1.96
N ARG A 142 11.89 -7.66 -2.28
CA ARG A 142 13.22 -8.28 -2.19
C ARG A 142 14.24 -7.53 -3.02
N PHE A 143 13.93 -7.25 -4.29
CA PHE A 143 14.79 -6.45 -5.17
C PHE A 143 15.09 -5.06 -4.58
N ARG A 144 14.09 -4.41 -3.98
CA ARG A 144 14.28 -3.09 -3.35
C ARG A 144 15.10 -3.14 -2.07
N VAL A 145 14.96 -4.21 -1.29
CA VAL A 145 15.78 -4.44 -0.09
C VAL A 145 17.26 -4.58 -0.48
N GLU A 146 17.57 -5.28 -1.56
CA GLU A 146 18.94 -5.41 -2.07
C GLU A 146 19.56 -4.06 -2.50
N GLU A 147 18.75 -3.13 -3.01
CA GLU A 147 19.22 -1.78 -3.37
C GLU A 147 19.38 -0.84 -2.16
N ALA A 148 18.54 -0.98 -1.13
CA ALA A 148 18.37 0.02 -0.08
C ALA A 148 18.95 -0.37 1.29
N PHE A 149 18.98 -1.65 1.64
CA PHE A 149 19.46 -2.14 2.95
C PHE A 149 20.85 -2.76 2.83
N LYS A 150 21.61 -2.78 3.93
CA LYS A 150 22.83 -3.61 3.98
C LYS A 150 22.43 -5.08 3.89
N LEU A 151 23.32 -5.90 3.35
CA LEU A 151 23.09 -7.33 3.19
C LEU A 151 22.74 -8.01 4.52
N GLY A 152 21.69 -8.84 4.52
CA GLY A 152 21.25 -9.62 5.67
C GLY A 152 20.58 -8.83 6.79
N ARG A 153 20.08 -7.62 6.51
CA ARG A 153 19.40 -6.77 7.52
C ARG A 153 17.88 -6.89 7.53
N VAL A 154 17.30 -7.56 6.54
CA VAL A 154 15.87 -7.84 6.45
C VAL A 154 15.71 -9.31 6.11
N ASP A 155 15.05 -10.05 6.98
CA ASP A 155 14.81 -11.49 6.81
C ASP A 155 13.62 -11.77 5.88
N GLU A 156 13.60 -12.98 5.31
CA GLU A 156 12.51 -13.43 4.43
C GLU A 156 11.14 -13.43 5.13
N GLU A 157 11.08 -13.68 6.44
CA GLU A 157 9.84 -13.60 7.23
C GLU A 157 9.28 -12.18 7.25
N VAL A 158 10.14 -11.17 7.31
CA VAL A 158 9.74 -9.75 7.26
C VAL A 158 9.16 -9.42 5.89
N LEU A 159 9.83 -9.86 4.81
CA LEU A 159 9.33 -9.67 3.45
C LEU A 159 7.99 -10.37 3.22
N THR A 160 7.83 -11.60 3.72
CA THR A 160 6.56 -12.33 3.67
C THR A 160 5.46 -11.52 4.37
N TYR A 161 5.68 -11.08 5.61
CA TYR A 161 4.67 -10.33 6.34
C TYR A 161 4.28 -9.02 5.63
N VAL A 162 5.26 -8.23 5.18
CA VAL A 162 4.97 -6.97 4.48
C VAL A 162 4.22 -7.23 3.17
N SER A 163 4.60 -8.25 2.40
CA SER A 163 3.94 -8.56 1.13
C SER A 163 2.49 -8.98 1.33
N ASP A 164 2.23 -9.77 2.36
CA ASP A 164 0.90 -10.25 2.71
C ASP A 164 -0.02 -9.12 3.15
N VAL A 165 0.46 -8.29 4.10
CA VAL A 165 -0.27 -7.10 4.55
C VAL A 165 -0.57 -6.17 3.38
N THR A 166 0.38 -5.98 2.47
CA THR A 166 0.21 -5.10 1.30
C THR A 166 -0.78 -5.67 0.29
N ALA A 167 -0.81 -6.99 0.08
CA ALA A 167 -1.74 -7.64 -0.82
C ALA A 167 -3.19 -7.60 -0.31
N MET A 168 -3.37 -7.66 1.01
CA MET A 168 -4.69 -7.76 1.65
C MET A 168 -5.45 -6.41 1.69
N PRO A 169 -6.79 -6.46 1.82
CA PRO A 169 -7.59 -5.27 2.13
C PRO A 169 -7.20 -4.64 3.48
N PRO A 170 -7.20 -3.29 3.59
CA PRO A 170 -7.65 -2.31 2.60
C PRO A 170 -6.57 -1.86 1.59
N ILE A 171 -5.32 -2.31 1.71
CA ILE A 171 -4.20 -1.84 0.88
C ILE A 171 -4.34 -2.32 -0.57
N ASN A 172 -4.88 -3.53 -0.77
CA ASN A 172 -5.26 -4.08 -2.07
C ASN A 172 -4.14 -4.00 -3.12
N GLY A 173 -2.92 -4.38 -2.71
CA GLY A 173 -1.74 -4.47 -3.58
C GLY A 173 -1.15 -3.11 -4.00
N ASP A 174 -1.41 -2.02 -3.27
CA ASP A 174 -0.68 -0.77 -3.46
C ASP A 174 0.76 -0.92 -2.94
N LEU A 175 1.67 -1.25 -3.86
CA LEU A 175 3.08 -1.49 -3.57
C LEU A 175 3.77 -0.31 -2.85
N ARG A 176 3.30 0.92 -3.06
CA ARG A 176 3.88 2.09 -2.37
C ARG A 176 3.74 1.97 -0.86
N VAL A 177 2.61 1.43 -0.40
CA VAL A 177 2.39 1.17 1.02
C VAL A 177 3.37 0.12 1.54
N GLY A 178 3.61 -0.96 0.78
CA GLY A 178 4.60 -1.98 1.15
C GLY A 178 6.03 -1.43 1.25
N LEU A 179 6.41 -0.54 0.33
CA LEU A 179 7.70 0.15 0.37
C LEU A 179 7.81 1.10 1.58
N ASP A 180 6.75 1.85 1.86
CA ASP A 180 6.68 2.74 3.03
C ASP A 180 6.77 1.95 4.34
N LEU A 181 6.08 0.81 4.45
CA LEU A 181 6.16 -0.08 5.62
C LEU A 181 7.60 -0.52 5.88
N LEU A 182 8.32 -0.97 4.85
CA LEU A 182 9.74 -1.36 4.99
C LEU A 182 10.63 -0.18 5.35
N LEU A 183 10.43 0.98 4.72
CA LEU A 183 11.21 2.19 5.00
C LEU A 183 11.07 2.59 6.46
N TYR A 184 9.84 2.73 6.95
CA TYR A 184 9.59 3.14 8.33
C TYR A 184 10.00 2.06 9.34
N ALA A 185 9.87 0.77 9.01
CA ALA A 185 10.38 -0.31 9.86
C ALA A 185 11.91 -0.31 9.95
N GLY A 186 12.59 0.03 8.86
CA GLY A 186 14.04 0.24 8.83
C GLY A 186 14.48 1.42 9.71
N ILE A 187 13.80 2.56 9.58
CA ILE A 187 14.05 3.76 10.41
C ILE A 187 13.80 3.45 11.89
N LEU A 188 12.74 2.70 12.20
CA LEU A 188 12.43 2.29 13.56
C LEU A 188 13.53 1.38 14.14
N ALA A 189 13.97 0.38 13.37
CA ALA A 189 15.07 -0.49 13.76
C ALA A 189 16.35 0.30 14.06
N GLU A 190 16.72 1.24 13.19
CA GLU A 190 17.90 2.08 13.37
C GLU A 190 17.78 2.96 14.63
N ARG A 191 16.60 3.57 14.85
CA ARG A 191 16.31 4.38 16.04
C ARG A 191 16.43 3.59 17.34
N GLU A 192 16.03 2.32 17.34
CA GLU A 192 16.13 1.42 18.49
C GLU A 192 17.53 0.81 18.65
N GLY A 193 18.48 1.13 17.76
CA GLY A 193 19.83 0.56 17.76
C GLY A 193 19.85 -0.91 17.34
N CYS A 194 18.78 -1.39 16.70
CA CYS A 194 18.69 -2.74 16.18
C CYS A 194 19.41 -2.86 14.86
N ASP A 195 20.31 -3.84 14.80
CA ASP A 195 21.08 -4.16 13.63
C ASP A 195 20.27 -4.84 12.51
N MET A 196 19.02 -5.22 12.75
CA MET A 196 18.14 -5.87 11.77
C MET A 196 16.71 -5.37 11.91
N VAL A 197 15.97 -5.40 10.81
CA VAL A 197 14.52 -5.17 10.84
C VAL A 197 13.85 -6.44 11.36
N LEU A 198 13.15 -6.32 12.48
CA LEU A 198 12.37 -7.40 13.08
C LEU A 198 10.91 -7.30 12.65
N LEU A 199 10.18 -8.42 12.71
CA LEU A 199 8.74 -8.45 12.48
C LEU A 199 7.98 -7.44 13.36
N ASP A 200 8.41 -7.28 14.62
CA ASP A 200 7.78 -6.35 15.55
C ASP A 200 7.96 -4.88 15.14
N HIS A 201 9.05 -4.51 14.45
CA HIS A 201 9.19 -3.16 13.90
C HIS A 201 8.13 -2.92 12.81
N VAL A 202 7.90 -3.91 11.93
CA VAL A 202 6.87 -3.80 10.89
C VAL A 202 5.47 -3.76 11.52
N ARG A 203 5.19 -4.61 12.51
CA ARG A 203 3.90 -4.63 13.21
C ARG A 203 3.59 -3.30 13.89
N ARG A 204 4.58 -2.67 14.55
CA ARG A 204 4.43 -1.33 15.15
C ARG A 204 4.09 -0.28 14.10
N VAL A 205 4.88 -0.19 13.02
CA VAL A 205 4.63 0.75 11.92
C VAL A 205 3.26 0.52 11.29
N HIS A 206 2.89 -0.74 11.06
CA HIS A 206 1.58 -1.08 10.51
C HIS A 206 0.45 -0.62 11.44
N GLY A 207 0.59 -0.84 12.75
CA GLY A 207 -0.32 -0.38 13.78
C GLY A 207 -0.48 1.13 13.84
N ASP A 208 0.61 1.87 13.75
CA ASP A 208 0.60 3.34 13.76
C ASP A 208 -0.16 3.91 12.56
N THR A 209 -0.05 3.26 11.40
CA THR A 209 -0.76 3.69 10.18
C THR A 209 -2.23 3.28 10.14
N ASN A 210 -2.58 2.16 10.78
CA ASN A 210 -3.93 1.60 10.76
C ASN A 210 -4.23 0.84 12.08
N PRO A 211 -4.54 1.56 13.17
CA PRO A 211 -4.75 0.94 14.47
C PRO A 211 -6.00 0.06 14.44
N ARG A 212 -5.82 -1.26 14.56
CA ARG A 212 -6.91 -2.25 14.58
C ARG A 212 -7.30 -2.74 15.97
N ILE A 213 -6.37 -2.67 16.92
CA ILE A 213 -6.56 -3.22 18.26
C ILE A 213 -6.37 -2.09 19.26
N THR A 214 -7.39 -1.85 20.09
CA THR A 214 -7.31 -0.91 21.20
C THR A 214 -7.10 -1.64 22.52
N SER A 215 -6.59 -0.94 23.54
CA SER A 215 -6.48 -1.48 24.89
C SER A 215 -7.85 -1.86 25.48
N GLU A 216 -8.92 -1.15 25.10
CA GLU A 216 -10.30 -1.46 25.52
C GLU A 216 -10.77 -2.78 24.93
N ASP A 217 -10.48 -3.05 23.65
CA ASP A 217 -10.84 -4.33 23.01
C ASP A 217 -10.32 -5.52 23.79
N ILE A 218 -9.07 -5.41 24.28
CA ILE A 218 -8.41 -6.46 25.06
C ILE A 218 -8.95 -6.52 26.49
N LEU A 219 -9.26 -5.39 27.12
CA LEU A 219 -9.79 -5.37 28.49
C LEU A 219 -11.18 -6.01 28.59
N TYR A 220 -12.02 -5.84 27.57
CA TYR A 220 -13.39 -6.38 27.53
C TYR A 220 -13.49 -7.77 26.87
N MET A 221 -12.37 -8.38 26.47
CA MET A 221 -12.32 -9.78 26.03
C MET A 221 -12.67 -10.75 27.17
N ASP A 222 -13.24 -11.89 26.78
CA ASP A 222 -13.42 -13.01 27.69
C ASP A 222 -12.04 -13.47 28.25
N PRO A 223 -11.94 -13.96 29.50
CA PRO A 223 -10.69 -14.48 30.04
C PRO A 223 -10.02 -15.54 29.16
N ASP A 224 -10.78 -16.47 28.58
CA ASP A 224 -10.22 -17.51 27.72
C ASP A 224 -9.75 -16.93 26.38
N GLU A 225 -10.47 -15.98 25.78
CA GLU A 225 -10.01 -15.24 24.59
C GLU A 225 -8.64 -14.57 24.83
N ARG A 226 -8.44 -13.93 25.98
CA ARG A 226 -7.17 -13.27 26.32
C ARG A 226 -6.03 -14.26 26.47
N LEU A 227 -6.27 -15.38 27.14
CA LEU A 227 -5.26 -16.43 27.32
C LEU A 227 -4.92 -17.09 25.97
N ILE A 228 -5.91 -17.30 25.09
CA ILE A 228 -5.69 -17.83 23.74
C ILE A 228 -4.90 -16.83 22.88
N LEU A 229 -5.26 -15.54 22.94
CA LEU A 229 -4.50 -14.47 22.28
C LEU A 229 -3.05 -14.44 22.79
N TRP A 230 -2.84 -14.63 24.10
CA TRP A 230 -1.50 -14.73 24.68
C TRP A 230 -0.74 -15.95 24.15
N GLY A 231 -1.41 -17.11 24.02
CA GLY A 231 -0.83 -18.30 23.39
C GLY A 231 -0.35 -18.03 21.97
N LEU A 232 -1.15 -17.32 21.16
CA LEU A 232 -0.74 -16.89 19.81
C LEU A 232 0.48 -15.95 19.86
N VAL A 233 0.47 -14.93 20.71
CA VAL A 233 1.58 -13.98 20.87
C VAL A 233 2.87 -14.71 21.23
N ARG A 234 2.81 -15.61 22.22
CA ARG A 234 3.96 -16.38 22.70
C ARG A 234 4.48 -17.32 21.62
N ALA A 235 3.59 -18.01 20.89
CA ALA A 235 3.96 -18.88 19.78
C ALA A 235 4.71 -18.11 18.66
N LEU A 236 4.21 -16.93 18.27
CA LEU A 236 4.86 -16.07 17.27
C LEU A 236 6.27 -15.65 17.71
N ARG A 237 6.44 -15.29 18.98
CA ARG A 237 7.73 -14.85 19.53
C ARG A 237 8.74 -15.99 19.62
N LEU A 238 8.31 -17.17 20.06
CA LEU A 238 9.18 -18.34 20.17
C LEU A 238 9.66 -18.83 18.81
N LYS A 239 8.76 -18.88 17.81
CA LYS A 239 9.11 -19.33 16.46
C LYS A 239 9.78 -18.26 15.61
N LYS A 240 9.64 -16.98 15.96
CA LYS A 240 10.16 -15.83 15.19
C LYS A 240 9.64 -15.78 13.75
N THR A 241 8.40 -16.22 13.55
CA THR A 241 7.73 -16.25 12.24
C THR A 241 6.61 -15.22 12.16
N ALA A 242 6.23 -14.86 10.93
CA ALA A 242 5.10 -13.96 10.69
C ALA A 242 3.76 -14.60 11.14
N TYR A 243 3.66 -15.92 10.97
CA TYR A 243 2.47 -16.72 11.25
C TYR A 243 2.83 -18.02 11.98
N VAL A 244 1.85 -18.58 12.70
CA VAL A 244 1.93 -19.89 13.39
C VAL A 244 0.68 -20.72 13.13
N SER A 245 0.74 -22.02 13.40
CA SER A 245 -0.41 -22.92 13.21
C SER A 245 -1.38 -22.89 14.41
N LEU A 246 -2.62 -23.33 14.20
CA LEU A 246 -3.59 -23.47 15.30
C LEU A 246 -3.07 -24.39 16.42
N ASN A 247 -2.31 -25.42 16.08
CA ASN A 247 -1.68 -26.32 17.05
C ASN A 247 -0.64 -25.60 17.91
N ASP A 248 0.12 -24.67 17.33
CA ASP A 248 1.09 -23.89 18.09
C ASP A 248 0.40 -22.98 19.11
N ILE A 249 -0.72 -22.36 18.71
CA ILE A 249 -1.57 -21.57 19.60
C ILE A 249 -2.08 -22.44 20.76
N ARG A 250 -2.59 -23.65 20.46
CA ARG A 250 -3.08 -24.60 21.48
C ARG A 250 -2.03 -24.98 22.50
N LEU A 251 -0.82 -25.29 22.03
CA LEU A 251 0.28 -25.72 22.89
C LEU A 251 0.67 -24.60 23.86
N GLU A 252 0.90 -23.39 23.34
CA GLU A 252 1.29 -22.26 24.18
C GLU A 252 0.15 -21.78 25.09
N TYR A 253 -1.10 -21.81 24.63
CA TYR A 253 -2.27 -21.55 25.47
C TYR A 253 -2.33 -22.51 26.67
N SER A 254 -2.11 -23.80 26.45
CA SER A 254 -2.13 -24.81 27.52
C SER A 254 -1.04 -24.54 28.56
N VAL A 255 0.17 -24.21 28.11
CA VAL A 255 1.29 -23.82 28.99
C VAL A 255 0.93 -22.59 29.81
N ILE A 256 0.35 -21.56 29.18
CA ILE A 256 -0.07 -20.34 29.88
C ILE A 256 -1.17 -20.65 30.90
N CYS A 257 -2.14 -21.51 30.59
CA CYS A 257 -3.14 -21.95 31.55
C CYS A 257 -2.51 -22.63 32.78
N GLU A 258 -1.54 -23.52 32.58
CA GLU A 258 -0.82 -24.19 33.67
C GLU A 258 -0.04 -23.20 34.54
N GLU A 259 0.73 -22.29 33.93
CA GLU A 259 1.43 -21.20 34.62
C GLU A 259 0.46 -20.34 35.44
N HIS A 260 -0.77 -20.19 34.93
CA HIS A 260 -1.75 -19.29 35.52
C HIS A 260 -2.74 -19.94 36.49
N GLY A 261 -2.73 -21.27 36.62
CA GLY A 261 -3.70 -22.03 37.40
C GLY A 261 -5.12 -22.02 36.80
N ALA A 262 -5.23 -21.73 35.51
CA ALA A 262 -6.48 -21.77 34.76
C ALA A 262 -6.71 -23.16 34.15
N LYS A 263 -7.98 -23.55 33.97
CA LYS A 263 -8.32 -24.79 33.27
C LYS A 263 -8.49 -24.47 31.77
N PRO A 264 -7.77 -25.16 30.87
CA PRO A 264 -7.89 -24.90 29.44
C PRO A 264 -9.25 -25.36 28.91
N VAL A 265 -9.80 -24.60 27.96
CA VAL A 265 -10.96 -25.03 27.18
C VAL A 265 -10.55 -26.04 26.10
N GLU A 266 -11.43 -27.01 25.81
CA GLU A 266 -11.13 -28.06 24.82
C GLU A 266 -11.21 -27.55 23.37
N GLU A 267 -12.23 -26.75 23.05
CA GLU A 267 -12.51 -26.21 21.71
C GLU A 267 -12.11 -24.73 21.61
N ILE A 268 -10.85 -24.46 21.24
CA ILE A 268 -10.35 -23.08 21.08
C ILE A 268 -10.75 -22.44 19.74
N GLU A 269 -11.22 -23.22 18.77
CA GLU A 269 -11.52 -22.76 17.41
C GLU A 269 -12.57 -21.64 17.38
N GLY A 270 -13.61 -21.75 18.21
CA GLY A 270 -14.65 -20.73 18.32
C GLY A 270 -14.07 -19.39 18.76
N TYR A 271 -13.27 -19.41 19.83
CA TYR A 271 -12.59 -18.23 20.35
C TYR A 271 -11.62 -17.61 19.34
N VAL A 272 -10.82 -18.44 18.66
CA VAL A 272 -9.91 -17.95 17.60
C VAL A 272 -10.71 -17.32 16.45
N GLN A 273 -11.84 -17.92 16.07
CA GLN A 273 -12.71 -17.37 15.03
C GLN A 273 -13.31 -16.02 15.45
N ASP A 274 -13.69 -15.86 16.72
CA ASP A 274 -14.20 -14.59 17.25
C ASP A 274 -13.12 -13.49 17.24
N LEU A 275 -11.88 -13.82 17.61
CA LEU A 275 -10.74 -12.91 17.50
C LEU A 275 -10.45 -12.50 16.05
N ILE A 276 -10.63 -13.40 15.08
CA ILE A 276 -10.51 -13.11 13.64
C ILE A 276 -11.64 -12.18 13.19
N ASN A 277 -12.88 -12.45 13.59
CA ASN A 277 -14.05 -11.64 13.23
C ASN A 277 -13.91 -10.20 13.73
N ARG A 278 -13.26 -10.02 14.89
CA ARG A 278 -12.95 -8.72 15.48
C ARG A 278 -11.73 -8.04 14.86
N GLY A 279 -10.98 -8.72 13.97
CA GLY A 279 -9.82 -8.18 13.27
C GLY A 279 -8.55 -8.09 14.13
N ILE A 280 -8.52 -8.77 15.29
CA ILE A 280 -7.37 -8.83 16.20
C ILE A 280 -6.35 -9.86 15.69
N VAL A 281 -6.87 -11.01 15.23
CA VAL A 281 -6.08 -12.11 14.67
C VAL A 281 -6.24 -12.12 13.15
N GLU A 282 -5.14 -12.25 12.44
CA GLU A 282 -5.12 -12.47 10.99
C GLU A 282 -5.04 -13.97 10.72
N MET A 283 -5.88 -14.46 9.80
CA MET A 283 -5.84 -15.85 9.36
C MET A 283 -5.75 -15.91 7.84
N LYS A 284 -4.76 -16.65 7.35
CA LYS A 284 -4.64 -17.01 5.93
C LYS A 284 -5.12 -18.42 5.66
N SER A 285 -4.77 -19.33 6.55
CA SER A 285 -5.07 -20.76 6.50
C SER A 285 -5.05 -21.33 7.92
N LEU A 286 -5.47 -22.59 8.09
CA LEU A 286 -5.41 -23.28 9.39
C LEU A 286 -3.98 -23.47 9.94
N THR A 287 -2.97 -23.18 9.13
CA THR A 287 -1.56 -23.23 9.52
C THR A 287 -0.91 -21.86 9.66
N GLU A 288 -1.66 -20.79 9.42
CA GLU A 288 -1.11 -19.42 9.33
C GLU A 288 -2.03 -18.40 10.01
N PHE A 289 -1.80 -18.26 11.32
CA PHE A 289 -2.40 -17.25 12.19
C PHE A 289 -1.34 -16.23 12.61
N GLY A 290 -1.70 -14.96 12.58
CA GLY A 290 -0.82 -13.83 12.91
C GLY A 290 -1.58 -12.74 13.68
N ILE A 291 -0.87 -11.66 13.98
CA ILE A 291 -1.42 -10.50 14.70
C ILE A 291 -1.32 -9.27 13.80
N ALA A 292 -2.43 -8.55 13.69
CA ALA A 292 -2.50 -7.32 12.90
C ALA A 292 -2.05 -6.12 13.74
N GLY A 293 -1.07 -5.36 13.26
CA GLY A 293 -0.90 -3.96 13.64
C GLY A 293 -0.60 -3.69 15.12
N VAL A 294 -0.05 -4.66 15.86
CA VAL A 294 0.49 -4.46 17.21
C VAL A 294 1.73 -5.32 17.39
N SER A 295 2.76 -4.78 18.06
CA SER A 295 3.95 -5.56 18.42
C SER A 295 3.58 -6.72 19.35
N THR A 296 4.20 -7.88 19.12
CA THR A 296 4.01 -9.03 20.01
C THR A 296 4.57 -8.77 21.40
N GLU A 297 5.66 -8.02 21.52
CA GLU A 297 6.21 -7.57 22.80
C GLU A 297 5.24 -6.66 23.57
N ASP A 298 4.67 -5.64 22.92
CA ASP A 298 3.80 -4.67 23.58
C ASP A 298 2.50 -5.35 24.04
N LEU A 299 1.95 -6.24 23.20
CA LEU A 299 0.74 -6.99 23.52
C LEU A 299 0.97 -8.01 24.64
N GLU A 300 2.10 -8.71 24.65
CA GLU A 300 2.44 -9.64 25.73
C GLU A 300 2.52 -8.93 27.08
N ARG A 301 3.25 -7.80 27.14
CA ARG A 301 3.37 -6.99 28.37
C ARG A 301 2.00 -6.52 28.87
N PHE A 302 1.11 -6.18 27.96
CA PHE A 302 -0.24 -5.74 28.31
C PHE A 302 -1.11 -6.89 28.85
N LEU A 303 -1.05 -8.07 28.22
CA LEU A 303 -1.76 -9.26 28.66
C LEU A 303 -1.28 -9.73 30.04
N ASP A 304 0.04 -9.76 30.25
CA ASP A 304 0.67 -10.10 31.53
C ASP A 304 0.20 -9.15 32.66
N MET A 305 0.24 -7.83 32.41
CA MET A 305 -0.26 -6.83 33.37
C MET A 305 -1.73 -7.04 33.74
N ILE A 306 -2.58 -7.40 32.78
CA ILE A 306 -4.01 -7.65 33.02
C ILE A 306 -4.21 -8.87 33.91
N VAL A 307 -3.51 -9.97 33.61
CA VAL A 307 -3.65 -11.23 34.36
C VAL A 307 -3.14 -11.06 35.78
N GLU A 308 -2.01 -10.37 35.99
CA GLU A 308 -1.49 -10.06 37.32
C GLU A 308 -2.43 -9.16 38.14
N LYS A 309 -3.07 -8.16 37.52
CA LYS A 309 -4.07 -7.32 38.21
C LYS A 309 -5.31 -8.12 38.64
N LEU A 310 -5.79 -9.03 37.78
CA LEU A 310 -6.94 -9.87 38.11
C LEU A 310 -6.63 -10.84 39.25
N ARG A 311 -5.42 -11.39 39.30
CA ARG A 311 -4.96 -12.23 40.42
C ARG A 311 -4.96 -11.46 41.74
N ARG A 312 -4.35 -10.28 41.77
CA ARG A 312 -4.31 -9.44 42.97
C ARG A 312 -5.71 -9.05 43.46
N GLY A 313 -6.62 -8.68 42.56
CA GLY A 313 -8.00 -8.37 42.94
C GLY A 313 -8.77 -9.56 43.52
N VAL A 314 -8.49 -10.79 43.05
CA VAL A 314 -9.09 -12.02 43.61
C VAL A 314 -8.49 -12.36 44.97
N ASP A 315 -7.20 -12.14 45.16
CA ASP A 315 -6.52 -12.41 46.42
C ASP A 315 -6.92 -11.40 47.51
N GLU A 316 -7.02 -10.10 47.16
CA GLU A 316 -7.54 -9.05 48.06
C GLU A 316 -8.99 -9.36 48.49
N PHE A 317 -9.84 -9.82 47.57
CA PHE A 317 -11.22 -10.21 47.89
C PHE A 317 -11.30 -11.46 48.79
N LYS A 318 -10.38 -12.43 48.62
CA LYS A 318 -10.29 -13.60 49.48
C LYS A 318 -9.74 -13.27 50.87
N GLU A 319 -8.79 -12.36 50.99
CA GLU A 319 -8.26 -11.87 52.26
C GLU A 319 -9.32 -11.09 53.06
N GLU A 320 -10.12 -10.25 52.40
CA GLU A 320 -11.24 -9.55 53.03
C GLU A 320 -12.31 -10.52 53.55
N MET A 321 -12.65 -11.56 52.78
CA MET A 321 -13.60 -12.59 53.22
C MET A 321 -13.03 -13.53 54.30
N GLY A 322 -11.72 -13.79 54.30
CA GLY A 322 -11.03 -14.60 55.30
C GLY A 322 -10.85 -13.90 56.64
N CYS A 323 -10.83 -12.57 56.69
CA CYS A 323 -10.78 -11.79 57.93
C CYS A 323 -12.17 -11.56 58.56
N MET A 324 -13.26 -11.91 57.87
CA MET A 324 -14.65 -11.79 58.37
C MET A 324 -15.24 -13.10 58.91
N GLY A 325 -14.50 -14.21 58.92
CA GLY A 325 -14.94 -15.53 59.42
C GLY A 325 -14.29 -15.91 60.75
#